data_AF-A0A7L3T5W0-F1
#
_entry.id   AF-A0A7L3T5W0-F1
#
_cell.length_a   1.000
_cell.length_b   1.000
_cell.length_c   1.000
_cell.angle_alpha   90.00
_cell.angle_beta   90.00
_cell.angle_gamma   90.00
#
_symmetry.space_group_name_H-M   'P 1'
#
loop_
_entity.id
_entity.type
_entity.pdbx_description
1 polymer ?
#
loop_
_entity_poly.entity_id
_entity_poly.type
_entity_poly.pdbx_seq_one_letter_code
_entity_poly.pdbx_strand_id
1 'polypeptide(L)'
;SWGMAVNVYSTSVTSENLSRHDMLAWVNDSLQLNYTKIEQLCSGAAYCQFMDMLFPGCVHLRKVKFQAKLEHEYIHNFKVLQAAFKKMGVDKIIAVERLVKGKFQDNFEFIQWFKKFFDANYDGKEYNPLLARQGQDVAPPPNPGDHIFNKPKKPIGTAGNVGVPRRVLPPPRSSRTPRRSSRGWASPFSPAPHPPIPACAPLCCL
;
A
#
# COMPACT_ATOMS: atom_id res chain seq x y z
N SER A 1 31.64 -7.09 -16.30
CA SER A 1 30.26 -7.20 -16.79
C SER A 1 29.54 -8.12 -15.84
N TRP A 2 28.59 -7.64 -15.03
CA TRP A 2 27.77 -8.54 -14.22
C TRP A 2 26.91 -9.35 -15.18
N GLY A 3 26.88 -10.68 -15.02
CA GLY A 3 25.97 -11.54 -15.77
C GLY A 3 24.51 -11.18 -15.50
N MET A 4 23.60 -11.66 -16.34
CA MET A 4 22.16 -11.56 -16.06
C MET A 4 21.82 -12.18 -14.69
N ALA A 5 20.78 -11.67 -14.05
CA ALA A 5 20.31 -12.22 -12.78
C ALA A 5 19.79 -13.66 -12.96
N VAL A 6 19.98 -14.48 -11.93
CA VAL A 6 19.39 -15.82 -11.82
C VAL A 6 17.91 -15.65 -11.50
N ASN A 7 17.04 -16.05 -12.42
CA ASN A 7 15.59 -16.04 -12.21
C ASN A 7 15.16 -17.21 -11.32
N VAL A 8 14.13 -16.98 -10.50
CA VAL A 8 13.52 -18.00 -9.65
C VAL A 8 12.02 -18.09 -9.91
N TYR A 9 11.50 -19.31 -9.96
CA TYR A 9 10.10 -19.60 -10.21
C TYR A 9 9.48 -20.28 -8.99
N SER A 10 8.18 -20.06 -8.77
CA SER A 10 7.44 -20.78 -7.75
C SER A 10 7.18 -22.21 -8.20
N THR A 11 8.16 -23.10 -8.04
CA THR A 11 7.95 -24.55 -8.14
C THR A 11 7.59 -25.10 -6.77
N SER A 12 6.70 -26.08 -6.69
CA SER A 12 6.23 -26.72 -5.44
C SER A 12 7.31 -27.46 -4.63
N VAL A 13 8.59 -27.22 -4.92
CA VAL A 13 9.74 -27.81 -4.23
C VAL A 13 10.05 -26.96 -2.99
N THR A 14 10.26 -27.67 -1.89
CA THR A 14 10.31 -27.25 -0.48
C THR A 14 11.42 -26.25 -0.13
N SER A 15 11.44 -25.04 -0.70
CA SER A 15 12.13 -23.92 -0.06
C SER A 15 11.21 -23.36 1.01
N GLU A 16 11.58 -23.55 2.28
CA GLU A 16 10.82 -23.11 3.44
C GLU A 16 10.45 -21.63 3.32
N ASN A 17 9.16 -21.35 3.17
CA ASN A 17 8.67 -19.98 3.11
C ASN A 17 8.83 -19.35 4.50
N LEU A 18 9.54 -18.23 4.59
CA LEU A 18 9.71 -17.52 5.86
C LEU A 18 8.36 -17.08 6.43
N SER A 19 8.27 -17.10 7.77
CA SER A 19 7.14 -16.51 8.47
C SER A 19 7.12 -14.99 8.30
N ARG A 20 6.00 -14.36 8.64
CA ARG A 20 5.86 -12.90 8.61
C ARG A 20 6.93 -12.19 9.45
N HIS A 21 7.22 -12.72 10.64
CA HIS A 21 8.15 -12.11 11.58
C HIS A 21 9.59 -12.23 11.07
N ASP A 22 9.97 -13.42 10.58
CA ASP A 22 11.31 -13.66 10.04
C ASP A 22 11.55 -12.85 8.77
N MET A 23 10.51 -12.67 7.95
CA MET A 23 10.59 -11.83 6.76
C MET A 23 10.85 -10.36 7.12
N LEU A 24 10.16 -9.83 8.14
CA LEU A 24 10.39 -8.46 8.60
C LEU A 24 11.76 -8.30 9.24
N ALA A 25 12.19 -9.26 10.07
CA ALA A 25 13.52 -9.27 10.66
C ALA A 25 14.59 -9.23 9.57
N TRP A 26 14.48 -10.11 8.57
CA TRP A 26 15.41 -10.13 7.44
C TRP A 26 15.51 -8.78 6.72
N VAL A 27 14.37 -8.15 6.39
CA VAL A 27 14.37 -6.84 5.71
C VAL A 27 15.02 -5.77 6.58
N ASN A 28 14.64 -5.72 7.87
CA ASN A 28 15.12 -4.72 8.80
C ASN A 28 16.62 -4.86 9.07
N ASP A 29 17.10 -6.08 9.25
CA ASP A 29 18.52 -6.35 9.52
C ASP A 29 19.38 -6.08 8.29
N SER A 30 18.91 -6.48 7.10
CA SER A 30 19.66 -6.31 5.84
C SER A 30 19.80 -4.84 5.45
N LEU A 31 18.75 -4.04 5.65
CA LEU A 31 18.69 -2.65 5.18
C LEU A 31 18.74 -1.62 6.31
N GLN A 32 18.88 -2.04 7.57
CA GLN A 32 18.79 -1.17 8.75
C GLN A 32 17.52 -0.32 8.71
N LEU A 33 16.37 -1.01 8.70
CA LEU A 33 15.03 -0.43 8.67
C LEU A 33 14.25 -0.81 9.93
N ASN A 34 13.11 -0.15 10.14
CA ASN A 34 12.22 -0.39 11.29
C ASN A 34 10.78 -0.70 10.83
N TYR A 35 10.63 -1.62 9.87
CA TYR A 35 9.31 -2.09 9.47
C TYR A 35 8.69 -3.02 10.51
N THR A 36 7.42 -2.76 10.81
CA THR A 36 6.57 -3.51 11.73
C THR A 36 5.48 -4.30 11.00
N LYS A 37 5.23 -3.98 9.72
CA LYS A 37 4.18 -4.56 8.88
C LYS A 37 4.72 -4.83 7.47
N ILE A 38 4.34 -5.97 6.88
CA ILE A 38 4.76 -6.35 5.52
C ILE A 38 4.25 -5.35 4.49
N GLU A 39 3.07 -4.79 4.74
CA GLU A 39 2.42 -3.76 3.95
C GLU A 39 3.32 -2.54 3.73
N GLN A 40 4.30 -2.27 4.61
CA GLN A 40 5.21 -1.12 4.46
C GLN A 40 6.16 -1.25 3.25
N LEU A 41 6.36 -2.48 2.75
CA LEU A 41 7.10 -2.75 1.52
C LEU A 41 6.39 -2.20 0.26
N CYS A 42 5.11 -1.80 0.37
CA CYS A 42 4.35 -1.19 -0.72
C CYS A 42 4.99 0.10 -1.25
N SER A 43 5.89 0.72 -0.50
CA SER A 43 6.62 1.92 -0.93
C SER A 43 7.56 1.67 -2.11
N GLY A 44 7.97 0.42 -2.34
CA GLY A 44 8.92 0.04 -3.38
C GLY A 44 10.38 0.40 -3.09
N ALA A 45 10.65 1.20 -2.05
CA ALA A 45 12.00 1.73 -1.77
C ALA A 45 12.97 0.63 -1.31
N ALA A 46 12.53 -0.25 -0.41
CA ALA A 46 13.35 -1.37 0.07
C ALA A 46 13.79 -2.30 -1.07
N TYR A 47 12.89 -2.63 -2.00
CA TYR A 47 13.21 -3.45 -3.17
C TYR A 47 14.25 -2.79 -4.09
N CYS A 48 14.14 -1.47 -4.29
CA CYS A 48 15.14 -0.73 -5.06
C CYS A 48 16.52 -0.80 -4.39
N GLN A 49 16.57 -0.72 -3.06
CA GLN A 49 17.81 -0.82 -2.31
C GLN A 49 18.40 -2.23 -2.33
N PHE A 50 17.57 -3.27 -2.20
CA PHE A 50 18.04 -4.65 -2.38
C PHE A 50 18.61 -4.90 -3.78
N MET A 51 18.02 -4.33 -4.83
CA MET A 51 18.57 -4.45 -6.18
C MET A 51 19.92 -3.77 -6.33
N ASP A 52 20.13 -2.63 -5.67
CA ASP A 52 21.46 -1.99 -5.61
C ASP A 52 22.48 -2.85 -4.83
N MET A 53 22.03 -3.48 -3.73
CA MET A 53 22.83 -4.44 -2.96
C MET A 53 23.20 -5.66 -3.79
N LEU A 54 22.27 -6.26 -4.53
CA LEU A 54 22.55 -7.44 -5.37
C LEU A 54 23.42 -7.08 -6.58
N PHE A 55 23.09 -5.99 -7.28
CA PHE A 55 23.72 -5.60 -8.53
C PHE A 55 24.06 -4.09 -8.51
N PRO A 56 25.24 -3.71 -7.98
CA PRO A 56 25.64 -2.31 -7.88
C PRO A 56 25.54 -1.58 -9.23
N GLY A 57 24.88 -0.43 -9.23
CA GLY A 57 24.67 0.38 -10.44
C GLY A 57 23.54 -0.10 -11.37
N CYS A 58 22.77 -1.13 -11.00
CA CYS A 58 21.55 -1.48 -11.74
C CYS A 58 20.38 -0.52 -11.43
N VAL A 59 20.36 0.06 -10.23
CA VAL A 59 19.35 1.02 -9.76
C VAL A 59 19.94 2.42 -9.65
N HIS A 60 19.16 3.44 -10.03
CA HIS A 60 19.50 4.83 -9.78
C HIS A 60 18.97 5.26 -8.41
N LEU A 61 19.67 4.92 -7.32
CA LEU A 61 19.18 5.17 -5.95
C LEU A 61 18.82 6.64 -5.68
N ARG A 62 19.51 7.59 -6.29
CA ARG A 62 19.19 9.04 -6.20
C ARG A 62 17.76 9.37 -6.68
N LYS A 63 17.17 8.56 -7.54
CA LYS A 63 15.79 8.73 -8.02
C LYS A 63 14.76 8.06 -7.11
N VAL A 64 15.18 7.20 -6.17
CA VAL A 64 14.28 6.49 -5.27
C VAL A 64 13.81 7.43 -4.18
N LYS A 65 12.51 7.43 -3.92
CA LYS A 65 11.88 8.19 -2.84
C LYS A 65 11.81 7.34 -1.58
N PHE A 66 12.83 7.40 -0.73
CA PHE A 66 12.88 6.65 0.54
C PHE A 66 11.85 7.15 1.58
N GLN A 67 11.48 8.43 1.50
CA GLN A 67 10.48 9.05 2.38
C GLN A 67 9.08 9.12 1.75
N ALA A 68 8.78 8.26 0.77
CA ALA A 68 7.50 8.24 0.08
C ALA A 68 6.34 7.99 1.06
N LYS A 69 5.23 8.74 0.89
CA LYS A 69 4.02 8.60 1.72
C LYS A 69 2.74 8.47 0.89
N LEU A 70 2.80 8.82 -0.40
CA LEU A 70 1.65 8.84 -1.29
C LEU A 70 1.78 7.76 -2.36
N GLU A 71 0.66 7.20 -2.79
CA GLU A 71 0.61 6.09 -3.75
C GLU A 71 1.36 6.40 -5.06
N HIS A 72 1.24 7.63 -5.58
CA HIS A 72 1.95 8.03 -6.80
C HIS A 72 3.48 8.03 -6.64
N GLU A 73 3.99 8.21 -5.42
CA GLU A 73 5.41 8.09 -5.11
C GLU A 73 5.86 6.63 -5.05
N TYR A 74 5.00 5.74 -4.56
CA TYR A 74 5.24 4.30 -4.58
C TYR A 74 5.31 3.77 -6.00
N ILE A 75 4.37 4.20 -6.87
CA ILE A 75 4.39 3.87 -8.30
C ILE A 75 5.71 4.32 -8.94
N HIS A 76 6.19 5.53 -8.60
CA HIS A 76 7.49 6.01 -9.09
C HIS A 76 8.64 5.08 -8.69
N ASN A 77 8.71 4.67 -7.42
CA ASN A 77 9.73 3.71 -6.96
C ASN A 77 9.62 2.36 -7.69
N PHE A 78 8.41 1.83 -7.88
CA PHE A 78 8.24 0.58 -8.63
C PHE A 78 8.64 0.69 -10.10
N LYS A 79 8.49 1.85 -10.75
CA LYS A 79 9.03 2.08 -12.09
C LYS A 79 10.56 2.04 -12.11
N VAL A 80 11.22 2.56 -11.08
CA VAL A 80 12.67 2.44 -10.92
C VAL A 80 13.07 0.97 -10.76
N LEU A 81 12.31 0.20 -9.97
CA LEU A 81 12.53 -1.23 -9.78
C LEU A 81 12.35 -2.03 -11.08
N GLN A 82 11.27 -1.78 -11.83
CA GLN A 82 11.02 -2.42 -13.13
C GLN A 82 12.15 -2.18 -14.13
N ALA A 83 12.70 -0.96 -14.16
CA ALA A 83 13.85 -0.65 -15.00
C ALA A 83 15.10 -1.46 -14.62
N ALA A 84 15.33 -1.66 -13.31
CA ALA A 84 16.42 -2.51 -12.82
C ALA A 84 16.20 -4.00 -13.16
N PHE A 85 14.98 -4.50 -13.02
CA PHE A 85 14.61 -5.86 -13.41
C PHE A 85 14.89 -6.09 -14.90
N LYS A 86 14.42 -5.18 -15.76
CA LYS A 86 14.68 -5.24 -17.20
C LYS A 86 16.18 -5.21 -17.52
N LYS A 87 16.95 -4.36 -16.83
CA LYS A 87 18.40 -4.24 -17.02
C LYS A 87 19.15 -5.53 -16.65
N MET A 88 18.67 -6.25 -15.63
CA MET A 88 19.27 -7.49 -15.16
C MET A 88 18.65 -8.76 -15.78
N GLY A 89 17.68 -8.64 -16.69
CA GLY A 89 17.02 -9.79 -17.32
C GLY A 89 16.10 -10.56 -16.37
N VAL A 90 15.53 -9.89 -15.37
CA VAL A 90 14.56 -10.50 -14.45
C VAL A 90 13.18 -10.54 -15.12
N ASP A 91 12.62 -11.74 -15.25
CA ASP A 91 11.36 -11.99 -15.98
C ASP A 91 10.10 -11.89 -15.11
N LYS A 92 10.27 -11.78 -13.80
CA LYS A 92 9.17 -11.60 -12.85
C LYS A 92 8.38 -10.33 -13.13
N ILE A 93 7.09 -10.51 -13.42
CA ILE A 93 6.14 -9.41 -13.54
C ILE A 93 5.81 -8.87 -12.14
N ILE A 94 6.03 -7.57 -11.96
CA ILE A 94 5.66 -6.84 -10.74
C ILE A 94 4.24 -6.32 -10.89
N ALA A 95 3.30 -6.83 -10.09
CA ALA A 95 1.91 -6.36 -10.06
C ALA A 95 1.77 -5.02 -9.29
N VAL A 96 2.34 -3.95 -9.86
CA VAL A 96 2.49 -2.63 -9.21
C VAL A 96 1.17 -2.14 -8.62
N GLU A 97 0.09 -2.17 -9.39
CA GLU A 97 -1.24 -1.68 -8.96
C GLU A 97 -1.78 -2.39 -7.72
N ARG A 98 -1.42 -3.66 -7.50
CA ARG A 98 -1.82 -4.43 -6.31
C ARG A 98 -0.91 -4.11 -5.12
N LEU A 99 0.40 -4.03 -5.36
CA LEU A 99 1.39 -3.79 -4.31
C LEU A 99 1.24 -2.42 -3.68
N VAL A 100 1.09 -1.35 -4.48
CA VAL A 100 1.03 0.04 -3.99
C VAL A 100 -0.21 0.31 -3.13
N LYS A 101 -1.23 -0.55 -3.19
CA LYS A 101 -2.42 -0.48 -2.31
C LYS A 101 -2.12 -0.90 -0.87
N GLY A 102 -0.91 -1.40 -0.59
CA GLY A 102 -0.52 -1.81 0.76
C GLY A 102 -1.31 -3.01 1.28
N LYS A 103 -1.81 -3.88 0.40
CA LYS A 103 -2.51 -5.10 0.80
C LYS A 103 -1.52 -6.16 1.28
N PHE A 104 -1.79 -6.76 2.44
CA PHE A 104 -0.91 -7.77 3.05
C PHE A 104 -0.62 -8.94 2.11
N GLN A 105 -1.66 -9.57 1.54
CA GLN A 105 -1.51 -10.77 0.72
C GLN A 105 -0.62 -10.54 -0.50
N ASP A 106 -0.87 -9.46 -1.25
CA ASP A 106 -0.09 -9.10 -2.44
C ASP A 106 1.37 -8.81 -2.10
N ASN A 107 1.60 -8.03 -1.04
CA ASN A 107 2.95 -7.67 -0.60
C ASN A 107 3.70 -8.89 -0.04
N PHE A 108 3.01 -9.77 0.69
CA PHE A 108 3.61 -10.96 1.28
C PHE A 108 3.98 -12.01 0.23
N GLU A 109 3.14 -12.20 -0.80
CA GLU A 109 3.46 -13.05 -1.94
C GLU A 109 4.72 -12.55 -2.68
N PHE A 110 4.79 -11.23 -2.92
CA PHE A 110 5.91 -10.65 -3.65
C PHE A 110 7.22 -10.71 -2.86
N ILE A 111 7.22 -10.38 -1.57
CA ILE A 111 8.44 -10.44 -0.75
C ILE A 111 8.95 -11.88 -0.56
N GLN A 112 8.07 -12.87 -0.49
CA GLN A 112 8.50 -14.28 -0.45
C GLN A 112 9.25 -14.69 -1.71
N TRP A 113 8.71 -14.35 -2.88
CA TRP A 113 9.43 -14.56 -4.14
C TRP A 113 10.73 -13.77 -4.16
N PHE A 114 10.71 -12.51 -3.72
CA PHE A 114 11.87 -11.63 -3.74
C PHE A 114 12.99 -12.16 -2.83
N LYS A 115 12.66 -12.76 -1.67
CA LYS A 115 13.65 -13.41 -0.80
C LYS A 115 14.36 -14.56 -1.50
N LYS A 116 13.62 -15.45 -2.17
CA LYS A 116 14.20 -16.55 -2.95
C LYS A 116 15.09 -16.02 -4.09
N PHE A 117 14.64 -14.94 -4.74
CA PHE A 117 15.42 -14.25 -5.77
C PHE A 117 16.71 -13.67 -5.19
N PHE A 118 16.64 -13.04 -4.02
CA PHE A 118 17.79 -12.49 -3.32
C PHE A 118 18.80 -13.59 -2.98
N ASP A 119 18.35 -14.69 -2.38
CA ASP A 119 19.24 -15.79 -1.98
C ASP A 119 19.93 -16.46 -3.17
N ALA A 120 19.27 -16.53 -4.32
CA ALA A 120 19.84 -17.09 -5.55
C ALA A 120 20.90 -16.18 -6.20
N ASN A 121 20.93 -14.89 -5.86
CA ASN A 121 21.79 -13.90 -6.52
C ASN A 121 22.80 -13.22 -5.58
N TYR A 122 22.63 -13.32 -4.27
CA TYR A 122 23.50 -12.67 -3.31
C TYR A 122 24.84 -13.42 -3.21
N ASP A 123 25.92 -12.69 -3.42
CA ASP A 123 27.30 -13.19 -3.43
C ASP A 123 28.02 -13.04 -2.08
N GLY A 124 27.30 -12.60 -1.03
CA GLY A 124 27.84 -12.43 0.32
C GLY A 124 28.63 -11.14 0.53
N LYS A 125 28.64 -10.21 -0.44
CA LYS A 125 29.39 -8.96 -0.32
C LYS A 125 28.84 -8.05 0.77
N GLU A 126 29.74 -7.31 1.43
CA GLU A 126 29.33 -6.29 2.40
C GLU A 126 28.58 -5.15 1.72
N TYR A 127 27.53 -4.67 2.37
CA TYR A 127 26.74 -3.54 1.91
C TYR A 127 26.40 -2.62 3.07
N ASN A 128 26.66 -1.32 2.92
CA ASN A 128 26.28 -0.32 3.91
C ASN A 128 25.01 0.41 3.46
N PRO A 129 23.82 0.03 3.98
CA PRO A 129 22.56 0.59 3.52
C PRO A 129 22.35 2.05 3.92
N LEU A 130 22.97 2.52 5.01
CA LEU A 130 22.86 3.92 5.43
C LEU A 130 23.62 4.85 4.49
N LEU A 131 24.85 4.47 4.12
CA LEU A 131 25.65 5.25 3.16
C LEU A 131 24.98 5.28 1.79
N ALA A 132 24.40 4.16 1.34
CA ALA A 132 23.69 4.09 0.07
C ALA A 132 22.43 5.00 0.05
N ARG A 133 21.75 5.16 1.19
CA ARG A 133 20.66 6.14 1.37
C ARG A 133 21.13 7.57 1.65
N GLN A 134 22.44 7.81 1.73
CA GLN A 134 23.02 9.10 2.15
C GLN A 134 22.50 9.56 3.51
N GLY A 135 22.29 8.63 4.44
CA GLY A 135 21.76 8.90 5.77
C GLY A 135 20.25 9.16 5.84
N GLN A 136 19.51 9.02 4.72
CA GLN A 136 18.06 9.10 4.77
C GLN A 136 17.47 7.86 5.46
N ASP A 137 16.58 8.10 6.42
CA ASP A 137 15.68 7.07 6.90
C ASP A 137 14.71 6.65 5.79
N VAL A 138 13.97 5.56 6.01
CA VAL A 138 12.83 5.19 5.17
C VAL A 138 11.55 5.51 5.94
N ALA A 139 10.63 6.24 5.31
CA ALA A 139 9.40 6.63 5.99
C ALA A 139 8.59 5.38 6.34
N PRO A 140 8.11 5.24 7.59
CA PRO A 140 7.00 4.33 7.85
C PRO A 140 5.77 4.87 7.12
N PRO A 141 5.13 4.10 6.22
CA PRO A 141 3.96 4.58 5.52
C PRO A 141 2.80 4.83 6.50
N PRO A 142 1.87 5.73 6.14
CA PRO A 142 0.71 6.03 6.98
C PRO A 142 -0.11 4.75 7.21
N ASN A 143 -0.51 4.50 8.46
CA ASN A 143 -1.46 3.44 8.76
C ASN A 143 -2.77 3.69 7.97
N PRO A 144 -3.41 2.66 7.37
CA PRO A 144 -4.69 2.81 6.67
C PRO A 144 -5.90 3.24 7.55
N GLY A 145 -5.67 3.64 8.81
CA GLY A 145 -6.73 3.98 9.77
C GLY A 145 -6.99 5.48 9.94
N ASP A 146 -6.09 6.37 9.49
CA ASP A 146 -6.22 7.81 9.69
C ASP A 146 -6.50 8.55 8.37
N HIS A 147 -7.64 8.25 7.75
CA HIS A 147 -8.27 9.21 6.84
C HIS A 147 -8.99 10.28 7.67
N ILE A 148 -8.22 11.14 8.32
CA ILE A 148 -8.74 12.36 8.94
C ILE A 148 -9.03 13.33 7.80
N PHE A 149 -10.32 13.45 7.48
CA PHE A 149 -10.86 14.47 6.59
C PHE A 149 -10.43 15.86 7.12
N ASN A 150 -9.51 16.53 6.42
CA ASN A 150 -9.10 17.89 6.74
C ASN A 150 -10.31 18.84 6.62
N LYS A 151 -10.99 19.10 7.74
CA LYS A 151 -11.77 20.33 7.92
C LYS A 151 -10.87 21.35 8.62
N PRO A 152 -10.63 22.54 8.05
CA PRO A 152 -9.86 23.56 8.73
C PRO A 152 -10.67 24.07 9.93
N LYS A 153 -10.18 23.83 11.15
CA LYS A 153 -10.69 24.50 12.36
C LYS A 153 -9.75 25.65 12.73
N LYS A 154 -10.35 26.84 12.82
CA LYS A 154 -9.73 28.09 13.26
C LYS A 154 -9.13 27.95 14.67
N PRO A 155 -8.06 28.70 15.01
CA PRO A 155 -7.44 28.64 16.33
C PRO A 155 -8.28 29.45 17.32
N ILE A 156 -8.57 28.87 18.49
CA ILE A 156 -9.05 29.61 19.66
C ILE A 156 -8.18 29.21 20.84
N GLY A 157 -7.74 30.24 21.55
CA GLY A 157 -6.63 30.21 22.48
C GLY A 157 -6.89 29.59 23.85
N THR A 158 -5.74 29.55 24.53
CA THR A 158 -5.28 29.02 25.80
C THR A 158 -6.07 29.39 27.07
N ALA A 159 -5.83 28.55 28.11
CA ALA A 159 -6.04 28.73 29.56
C ALA A 159 -7.46 28.38 30.06
N GLY A 160 -7.67 27.72 31.19
CA GLY A 160 -6.85 27.26 32.31
C GLY A 160 -7.82 26.74 33.40
N ASN A 161 -7.35 25.85 34.27
CA ASN A 161 -8.12 25.17 35.32
C ASN A 161 -8.95 26.10 36.25
N VAL A 162 -10.03 25.54 36.84
CA VAL A 162 -10.29 25.38 38.30
C VAL A 162 -11.81 25.38 38.60
N GLY A 163 -12.32 24.27 39.17
CA GLY A 163 -13.06 24.25 40.44
C GLY A 163 -14.59 24.47 40.53
N VAL A 164 -15.28 23.42 41.00
CA VAL A 164 -16.39 23.36 42.00
C VAL A 164 -17.85 23.71 41.53
N PRO A 165 -18.92 23.31 42.27
CA PRO A 165 -19.75 22.15 41.94
C PRO A 165 -21.25 22.43 41.72
N ARG A 166 -21.91 21.39 41.20
CA ARG A 166 -23.34 21.17 40.93
C ARG A 166 -24.29 21.48 42.10
N ARG A 167 -25.40 22.18 41.83
CA ARG A 167 -26.61 22.17 42.68
C ARG A 167 -27.92 22.44 41.91
N VAL A 168 -28.89 21.54 42.15
CA VAL A 168 -30.37 21.67 42.19
C VAL A 168 -31.19 21.81 40.89
N LEU A 169 -32.02 20.78 40.62
CA LEU A 169 -33.27 20.74 39.82
C LEU A 169 -34.45 21.30 40.67
N PRO A 170 -35.60 21.83 40.14
CA PRO A 170 -36.69 21.04 39.49
C PRO A 170 -37.63 21.89 38.55
N PRO A 171 -38.90 21.51 38.21
CA PRO A 171 -39.34 20.42 37.32
C PRO A 171 -40.40 20.92 36.27
N PRO A 172 -41.43 20.17 35.78
CA PRO A 172 -41.74 20.06 34.34
C PRO A 172 -43.08 20.71 33.93
N ARG A 173 -43.37 20.80 32.63
CA ARG A 173 -44.78 20.98 32.18
C ARG A 173 -45.10 20.28 30.85
N SER A 174 -46.05 19.37 30.97
CA SER A 174 -46.82 18.69 29.93
C SER A 174 -47.83 19.67 29.29
N SER A 175 -48.09 19.54 27.97
CA SER A 175 -49.43 19.15 27.47
C SER A 175 -49.62 19.34 25.95
N ARG A 176 -50.17 18.27 25.34
CA ARG A 176 -51.29 18.19 24.37
C ARG A 176 -51.16 18.77 22.95
N THR A 177 -51.25 17.83 22.00
CA THR A 177 -51.81 17.89 20.63
C THR A 177 -53.21 18.56 20.58
N PRO A 178 -53.73 19.11 19.45
CA PRO A 178 -54.33 18.24 18.40
C PRO A 178 -54.40 18.78 16.94
N ARG A 179 -54.53 17.83 16.00
CA ARG A 179 -55.38 17.81 14.77
C ARG A 179 -55.23 18.89 13.67
N ARG A 180 -55.03 18.44 12.43
CA ARG A 180 -56.09 18.19 11.39
C ARG A 180 -55.66 18.63 9.98
N SER A 181 -55.89 17.70 9.03
CA SER A 181 -56.22 17.89 7.60
C SER A 181 -55.18 18.58 6.70
N SER A 182 -55.04 18.32 5.41
CA SER A 182 -55.56 17.35 4.42
C SER A 182 -55.10 17.95 3.09
N ARG A 183 -54.63 17.11 2.17
CA ARG A 183 -54.33 17.32 0.73
C ARG A 183 -53.04 16.51 0.49
N GLY A 184 -53.08 15.29 -0.02
CA GLY A 184 -53.93 14.79 -1.09
C GLY A 184 -53.28 15.13 -2.42
N TRP A 185 -52.26 14.37 -2.80
CA TRP A 185 -51.96 14.08 -4.20
C TRP A 185 -51.60 12.61 -4.33
N ALA A 186 -52.33 11.98 -5.25
CA ALA A 186 -52.22 10.59 -5.60
C ALA A 186 -50.92 10.33 -6.36
N SER A 187 -50.28 9.21 -6.03
CA SER A 187 -49.29 8.47 -6.81
C SER A 187 -49.95 7.86 -8.09
N PRO A 188 -49.35 6.88 -8.80
CA PRO A 188 -47.95 6.43 -8.87
C PRO A 188 -47.50 6.21 -10.33
N PHE A 189 -46.20 6.19 -10.66
CA PHE A 189 -45.69 5.32 -11.73
C PHE A 189 -44.20 5.02 -11.49
N SER A 190 -43.92 3.75 -11.19
CA SER A 190 -42.59 3.13 -11.29
C SER A 190 -42.64 2.09 -12.44
N PRO A 191 -41.56 1.32 -12.73
CA PRO A 191 -40.78 1.43 -13.96
C PRO A 191 -40.97 0.21 -14.89
N ALA A 192 -40.50 0.29 -16.14
CA ALA A 192 -40.49 -0.86 -17.06
C ALA A 192 -39.37 -0.69 -18.13
N PRO A 193 -38.99 -1.74 -18.89
CA PRO A 193 -37.62 -2.27 -18.93
C PRO A 193 -36.93 -2.17 -20.31
N HIS A 194 -35.65 -2.53 -20.34
CA HIS A 194 -34.80 -2.67 -21.54
C HIS A 194 -35.35 -3.65 -22.59
N PRO A 195 -35.04 -3.44 -23.88
CA PRO A 195 -34.98 -4.51 -24.88
C PRO A 195 -33.52 -4.83 -25.35
N PRO A 196 -33.32 -5.98 -26.03
CA PRO A 196 -32.06 -6.71 -26.05
C PRO A 196 -31.14 -6.48 -27.27
N ILE A 197 -29.93 -6.98 -27.14
CA ILE A 197 -28.86 -7.12 -28.14
C ILE A 197 -29.30 -8.07 -29.27
N PRO A 198 -29.05 -7.74 -30.55
CA PRO A 198 -29.12 -8.74 -31.62
C PRO A 198 -27.78 -9.48 -31.76
N ALA A 199 -27.81 -10.79 -31.50
CA ALA A 199 -26.81 -11.73 -31.99
C ALA A 199 -27.25 -12.20 -33.40
N CYS A 200 -26.35 -12.12 -34.38
CA CYS A 200 -26.49 -12.80 -35.67
C CYS A 200 -25.18 -13.50 -36.04
N ALA A 201 -25.25 -14.83 -35.86
CA ALA A 201 -24.73 -15.95 -36.64
C ALA A 201 -23.31 -15.98 -37.26
N PRO A 202 -22.67 -17.17 -37.26
CA PRO A 202 -21.46 -17.47 -38.02
C PRO A 202 -21.80 -17.83 -39.46
N LEU A 203 -20.93 -17.47 -40.40
CA LEU A 203 -20.93 -18.00 -41.76
C LEU A 203 -19.71 -18.90 -41.94
N CYS A 204 -20.00 -20.17 -42.21
CA CYS A 204 -19.09 -21.14 -42.79
C CYS A 204 -18.75 -20.81 -44.25
N CYS A 205 -17.65 -21.42 -44.72
CA CYS A 205 -17.26 -21.72 -46.11
C CYS A 205 -16.63 -20.59 -46.95
N LEU A 206 -15.29 -20.59 -47.02
CA LEU A 206 -14.49 -21.05 -48.17
C LEU A 206 -13.00 -21.09 -47.82
#